data_AF-A0A415EGX3-F1
#
_entry.id   AF-A0A415EGX3-F1
#
_cell.length_a   1.000
_cell.length_b   1.000
_cell.length_c   1.000
_cell.angle_alpha   90.00
_cell.angle_beta   90.00
_cell.angle_gamma   90.00
#
_symmetry.space_group_name_H-M   'P 1'
#
loop_
_entity.id
_entity.type
_entity.pdbx_description
1 polymer ?
#
loop_
_entity_poly.entity_id
_entity_poly.type
_entity_poly.pdbx_seq_one_letter_code
_entity_poly.pdbx_strand_id
1 'polypeptide(L)' 'MTQEWDKVRQNLADAGCPDSFVATYQVLENTEEKISSLRRYRRELLGKIHDEQKKLDCLDYLIYTLQKEGKTE' A
#
# COMPACT_ATOMS: atom_id res chain seq x y z
N MET A 1 -2.56 24.63 18.96
CA MET A 1 -1.43 24.26 18.07
C MET A 1 -1.29 22.75 17.87
N THR A 2 -1.87 21.88 18.71
CA THR A 2 -1.82 20.41 18.58
C THR A 2 -2.79 19.83 17.54
N GLN A 3 -3.94 20.50 17.31
CA GLN A 3 -5.03 19.97 16.50
C GLN A 3 -4.68 19.68 15.02
N GLU A 4 -3.87 20.54 14.38
CA GLU A 4 -3.49 20.35 12.97
C GLU A 4 -2.53 19.16 12.78
N TRP A 5 -1.59 18.98 13.72
CA TRP A 5 -0.69 17.84 13.70
C TRP A 5 -1.41 16.53 13.96
N ASP A 6 -2.34 16.51 14.92
CA ASP A 6 -3.15 15.32 15.23
C ASP A 6 -3.94 14.85 13.99
N LYS A 7 -4.47 15.80 13.21
CA LYS A 7 -5.16 15.51 11.95
C LYS A 7 -4.22 14.93 10.89
N VAL A 8 -3.03 15.49 10.73
CA VAL A 8 -2.02 14.97 9.80
C VAL A 8 -1.57 13.56 10.22
N ARG A 9 -1.29 13.36 11.51
CA ARG A 9 -0.90 12.05 12.06
C ARG A 9 -1.99 11.01 11.84
N GLN A 10 -3.26 11.37 12.06
CA GLN A 10 -4.39 10.47 11.79
C GLN A 10 -4.48 10.12 10.31
N ASN A 11 -4.36 11.09 9.40
CA ASN A 11 -4.38 10.82 7.97
C ASN A 11 -3.23 9.88 7.53
N LEU A 12 -2.05 10.01 8.13
CA LEU A 12 -0.93 9.09 7.88
C LEU A 12 -1.24 7.68 8.39
N ALA A 13 -1.82 7.56 9.58
CA ALA A 13 -2.23 6.27 10.15
C ALA A 13 -3.33 5.60 9.31
N ASP A 14 -4.33 6.36 8.86
CA ASP A 14 -5.43 5.86 8.02
C ASP A 14 -4.93 5.43 6.62
N ALA A 15 -3.87 6.07 6.11
CA ALA A 15 -3.16 5.64 4.91
C ALA A 15 -2.30 4.38 5.14
N GLY A 16 -2.25 3.87 6.37
CA GLY A 16 -1.46 2.73 6.78
C GLY A 16 0.03 3.01 6.92
N CYS A 17 0.46 4.27 7.00
CA CYS A 17 1.87 4.62 7.19
C CYS A 17 2.37 4.06 8.54
N PRO A 18 3.51 3.35 8.57
CA PRO A 18 4.06 2.84 9.83
C PRO A 18 4.62 3.98 10.69
N ASP A 19 4.74 3.76 12.00
CA ASP A 19 5.24 4.76 12.95
C ASP A 19 6.64 5.29 12.57
N SER A 20 7.50 4.44 12.00
CA SER A 20 8.80 4.83 11.48
C SER A 20 8.72 5.86 10.34
N PHE A 21 7.71 5.73 9.48
CA PHE A 21 7.42 6.71 8.42
C PHE A 21 6.89 8.00 9.04
N VAL A 22 5.98 7.92 10.01
CA VAL A 22 5.40 9.11 10.68
C VAL A 22 6.48 9.91 11.40
N ALA A 23 7.39 9.25 12.11
CA ALA A 23 8.54 9.89 12.78
C ALA A 23 9.45 10.61 11.77
N THR A 24 9.75 9.96 10.64
CA THR A 24 10.54 10.57 9.56
C THR A 24 9.80 11.76 8.93
N TYR A 25 8.50 11.63 8.70
CA TYR A 25 7.68 12.69 8.11
C TYR A 25 7.59 13.94 9.01
N GLN A 26 7.53 13.74 10.33
CA GLN A 26 7.40 14.83 11.30
C GLN A 26 8.61 15.78 11.29
N VAL A 27 9.81 15.26 11.03
CA VAL A 27 11.06 16.04 11.03
C VAL A 27 11.35 16.71 9.69
N LEU A 28 10.56 16.44 8.63
CA LEU A 28 10.71 17.13 7.35
C LEU A 28 10.19 18.57 7.48
N GLU A 29 10.99 19.53 7.04
CA GLU A 29 10.62 20.95 7.11
C GLU A 29 10.00 21.43 5.80
N ASN A 30 10.47 20.91 4.67
CA ASN A 30 10.01 21.31 3.35
C ASN A 30 8.78 20.48 2.89
N THR A 31 7.76 21.19 2.39
CA THR A 31 6.57 20.61 1.74
C THR A 31 6.93 19.65 0.60
N GLU A 32 7.97 19.95 -0.18
CA GLU A 32 8.38 19.08 -1.29
C GLU A 32 8.88 17.72 -0.81
N GLU A 33 9.68 17.68 0.26
CA GLU A 33 10.18 16.44 0.86
C GLU A 33 9.05 15.61 1.46
N LYS A 34 8.08 16.27 2.10
CA LYS A 34 6.86 15.63 2.60
C LYS A 34 6.08 14.98 1.47
N ILE A 35 5.82 15.71 0.40
CA ILE A 35 5.12 15.20 -0.79
C ILE A 35 5.90 14.05 -1.43
N SER A 36 7.21 14.17 -1.56
CA SER A 36 8.08 13.14 -2.12
C SER A 36 8.01 11.84 -1.31
N SER A 37 8.09 11.94 0.02
CA SER A 37 7.97 10.80 0.94
C SER A 37 6.61 10.11 0.81
N LEU A 38 5.52 10.87 0.72
CA LEU A 38 4.17 10.31 0.50
C LEU A 38 4.03 9.63 -0.86
N ARG A 39 4.60 10.20 -1.93
CA ARG A 39 4.61 9.59 -3.27
C ARG A 39 5.39 8.29 -3.30
N ARG A 40 6.50 8.21 -2.56
CA ARG A 40 7.27 6.97 -2.38
C ARG A 40 6.42 5.92 -1.70
N TYR A 41 5.79 6.25 -0.57
CA TYR A 41 4.92 5.33 0.15
C TYR A 41 3.73 4.84 -0.70
N ARG A 42 3.09 5.74 -1.45
CA ARG A 42 2.05 5.37 -2.42
C ARG A 42 2.51 4.32 -3.44
N ARG A 43 3.76 4.43 -3.92
CA ARG A 43 4.34 3.46 -4.86
C ARG A 43 4.56 2.10 -4.22
N GLU A 44 4.97 2.06 -2.95
CA GLU A 44 5.12 0.82 -2.20
C GLU A 44 3.77 0.11 -2.00
N LEU A 45 2.71 0.85 -1.64
CA LEU A 45 1.36 0.31 -1.55
C LEU A 45 0.89 -0.28 -2.89
N LEU A 46 1.11 0.45 -3.98
CA LEU A 46 0.76 -0.03 -5.32
C LEU A 46 1.56 -1.30 -5.69
N GLY A 47 2.84 -1.36 -5.32
CA GLY A 47 3.65 -2.57 -5.48
C GLY A 47 3.05 -3.78 -4.76
N LYS A 48 2.66 -3.62 -3.50
CA LYS A 48 1.99 -4.69 -2.72
C LYS A 48 0.70 -5.16 -3.39
N ILE A 49 -0.13 -4.23 -3.89
CA ILE A 49 -1.35 -4.57 -4.62
C ILE A 49 -1.02 -5.39 -5.88
N HIS A 50 -0.04 -4.95 -6.67
CA HIS A 50 0.37 -5.70 -7.87
C HIS A 50 0.93 -7.09 -7.54
N ASP A 51 1.63 -7.23 -6.42
CA ASP A 51 2.16 -8.53 -5.99
C ASP A 51 1.05 -9.47 -5.53
N GLU A 52 0.07 -8.99 -4.76
CA GLU A 52 -1.12 -9.78 -4.41
C GLU A 52 -1.96 -10.12 -5.64
N GLN A 53 -2.12 -9.20 -6.60
CA GLN A 53 -2.81 -9.46 -7.85
C GLN A 53 -2.14 -10.60 -8.64
N LYS A 54 -0.81 -10.60 -8.76
CA LYS A 54 -0.09 -11.69 -9.43
C LYS A 54 -0.31 -13.04 -8.76
N LYS A 55 -0.35 -13.08 -7.42
CA LYS A 55 -0.64 -14.31 -6.68
C LYS A 55 -2.05 -14.82 -6.98
N LEU A 56 -3.03 -13.91 -7.03
CA LEU A 56 -4.40 -14.24 -7.42
C LEU A 56 -4.46 -14.78 -8.85
N ASP A 57 -3.80 -14.11 -9.81
CA ASP A 57 -3.78 -14.54 -11.21
C ASP A 57 -3.23 -15.98 -11.35
N CYS A 58 -2.16 -16.31 -10.62
CA CYS A 58 -1.61 -17.68 -10.59
C CYS A 58 -2.59 -18.68 -9.97
N LEU A 59 -3.26 -18.31 -8.89
CA LEU A 59 -4.22 -19.16 -8.21
C LEU A 59 -5.46 -19.42 -9.09
N ASP A 60 -5.98 -18.39 -9.73
CA ASP A 60 -7.12 -18.47 -10.63
C ASP A 60 -6.82 -19.36 -11.85
N TYR A 61 -5.61 -19.24 -12.40
CA TYR A 61 -5.16 -20.13 -13.48
C TYR A 61 -5.11 -21.60 -13.04
N LEU A 62 -4.62 -21.88 -11.84
CA LEU A 62 -4.60 -23.24 -11.28
C LEU A 62 -6.01 -23.78 -11.11
N ILE A 63 -6.93 -22.99 -10.54
CA ILE A 63 -8.34 -23.35 -10.39
C ILE A 63 -8.97 -23.64 -11.74
N TYR A 64 -8.78 -22.77 -12.73
CA TYR A 64 -9.30 -22.96 -14.09
C TYR A 64 -8.81 -24.27 -14.72
N THR A 65 -7.51 -24.57 -14.58
CA THR A 65 -6.91 -25.78 -15.14
C THR A 65 -7.54 -27.03 -14.53
N LEU A 66 -7.65 -27.09 -13.20
CA LEU A 66 -8.29 -28.21 -12.50
C LEU A 66 -9.77 -28.37 -12.87
N GLN A 67 -10.50 -27.27 -13.00
CA GLN A 67 -11.90 -27.30 -13.43
C GLN A 67 -12.07 -27.79 -14.87
N LYS A 68 -11.09 -27.55 -15.74
CA LYS A 68 -11.12 -28.02 -17.13
C LYS A 68 -10.79 -29.51 -17.23
N GLU A 69 -9.81 -29.99 -16.48
CA GLU A 69 -9.44 -31.41 -16.44
C GLU A 69 -10.58 -32.28 -15.92
N GLY A 70 -11.30 -31.81 -14.89
CA GLY A 70 -12.49 -32.49 -14.35
C GLY A 70 -13.75 -32.41 -15.23
N LYS A 71 -13.71 -31.71 -16.37
CA LYS A 71 -14.83 -31.60 -17.34
C LYS A 71 -14.65 -32.50 -18.57
N THR A 72 -13.67 -33.40 -18.55
CA THR A 72 -13.48 -34.41 -19.60
C THR A 72 -14.40 -35.60 -19.30
N GLU A 73 -15.69 -35.45 -19.60
CA GLU A 73 -16.65 -36.55 -19.80
C GLU A 73 -17.00 -36.65 -21.29
#